data_AF-A0A8S4QUH2-F1
#
_entry.id   AF-A0A8S4QUH2-F1
#
_cell.length_a   1.000
_cell.length_b   1.000
_cell.length_c   1.000
_cell.angle_alpha   90.00
_cell.angle_beta   90.00
_cell.angle_gamma   90.00
#
_symmetry.space_group_name_H-M   'P 1'
#
loop_
_entity.id
_entity.type
_entity.pdbx_description
1 polymer ?
#
loop_
_entity_poly.entity_id
_entity_poly.type
_entity_poly.pdbx_seq_one_letter_code
_entity_poly.pdbx_strand_id
1 'polypeptide(L)'
;YPVYMKVLLRGIEVWFAEPAVSTPVLKLTAELAQNRNQRLQFDVCSPNGILLFRELSNIICAYGSRNLTIDVNKKQMYAMKLKGISLCFSILKAALCGNYANFGVFRLYGDEALDNALNMFVKLLLSIPQGDLLVRL
;
A
#
# COMPACT_ATOMS: atom_id res chain seq x y z
N TYR A 1 15.75 0.09 12.72
CA TYR A 1 14.40 0.42 12.21
C TYR A 1 14.36 -0.01 10.75
N PRO A 2 13.30 -0.68 10.21
CA PRO A 2 12.12 -1.23 10.89
C PRO A 2 12.23 -2.77 11.02
N VAL A 3 12.33 -3.28 12.24
CA VAL A 3 12.46 -4.74 12.50
C VAL A 3 11.11 -5.45 12.31
N TYR A 4 10.01 -4.77 12.59
CA TYR A 4 8.67 -5.38 12.63
C TYR A 4 7.85 -5.21 11.33
N MET A 5 8.29 -4.36 10.39
CA MET A 5 7.60 -4.21 9.09
C MET A 5 7.62 -5.51 8.28
N LYS A 6 8.70 -6.29 8.39
CA LYS A 6 8.81 -7.61 7.77
C LYS A 6 7.75 -8.60 8.26
N VAL A 7 7.30 -8.47 9.51
CA VAL A 7 6.22 -9.30 10.07
C VAL A 7 4.89 -8.93 9.44
N LEU A 8 4.61 -7.63 9.25
CA LEU A 8 3.41 -7.17 8.57
C LEU A 8 3.39 -7.60 7.10
N LEU A 9 4.55 -7.51 6.42
CA LEU A 9 4.72 -8.01 5.06
C LEU A 9 4.40 -9.50 5.00
N ARG A 10 5.06 -10.34 5.81
CA ARG A 10 4.79 -11.79 5.82
C ARG A 10 3.34 -12.13 6.20
N GLY A 11 2.74 -11.39 7.12
CA GLY A 11 1.33 -11.56 7.48
C GLY A 11 0.41 -11.30 6.29
N ILE A 12 0.66 -10.24 5.52
CA ILE A 12 -0.07 -9.95 4.29
C ILE A 12 0.16 -11.03 3.22
N GLU A 13 1.39 -11.52 3.07
CA GLU A 13 1.71 -12.54 2.08
C GLU A 13 1.01 -13.88 2.34
N VAL A 14 0.80 -14.23 3.60
CA VAL A 14 0.15 -15.49 4.00
C VAL A 14 -1.37 -15.34 4.06
N TRP A 15 -1.87 -14.22 4.58
CA TRP A 15 -3.31 -14.02 4.85
C TRP A 15 -4.02 -13.09 3.86
N PHE A 16 -3.45 -12.87 2.67
CA PHE A 16 -4.07 -12.03 1.63
C PHE A 16 -5.50 -12.47 1.26
N ALA A 17 -5.79 -13.77 1.33
CA ALA A 17 -7.10 -14.35 1.01
C ALA A 17 -8.14 -14.21 2.14
N GLU A 18 -7.74 -13.80 3.34
CA GLU A 18 -8.62 -13.64 4.50
C GLU A 18 -8.82 -12.16 4.83
N PRO A 19 -9.94 -11.53 4.43
CA PRO A 19 -10.20 -10.11 4.67
C PRO A 19 -10.22 -9.74 6.16
N ALA A 20 -10.55 -10.68 7.04
CA ALA A 20 -10.57 -10.45 8.48
C ALA A 20 -9.17 -10.11 9.03
N VAL A 21 -8.11 -10.58 8.36
CA VAL A 21 -6.72 -10.36 8.77
C VAL A 21 -6.00 -9.38 7.85
N SER A 22 -6.21 -9.45 6.52
CA SER A 22 -5.55 -8.54 5.58
C SER A 22 -6.03 -7.09 5.73
N THR A 23 -7.33 -6.87 5.96
CA THR A 23 -7.91 -5.53 6.15
C THR A 23 -7.31 -4.77 7.34
N PRO A 24 -7.24 -5.32 8.58
CA PRO A 24 -6.66 -4.60 9.70
C PRO A 24 -5.16 -4.34 9.53
N VAL A 25 -4.40 -5.25 8.90
CA VAL A 25 -2.98 -5.03 8.63
C VAL A 25 -2.78 -3.90 7.62
N LEU A 26 -3.57 -3.86 6.54
CA LEU A 26 -3.55 -2.76 5.59
C LEU A 26 -4.02 -1.43 6.21
N LYS A 27 -5.05 -1.46 7.08
CA LYS A 27 -5.47 -0.27 7.84
C LYS A 27 -4.37 0.25 8.77
N LEU A 28 -3.69 -0.64 9.49
CA LEU A 28 -2.55 -0.28 10.34
C LEU A 28 -1.46 0.38 9.51
N THR A 29 -1.15 -0.20 8.35
CA THR A 29 -0.17 0.33 7.38
C THR A 29 -0.60 1.70 6.86
N ALA A 30 -1.89 1.90 6.59
CA ALA A 30 -2.45 3.18 6.15
C ALA A 30 -2.35 4.26 7.24
N GLU A 31 -2.72 3.95 8.48
CA GLU A 31 -2.61 4.88 9.62
C GLU A 31 -1.14 5.22 9.91
N LEU A 32 -0.23 4.25 9.79
CA LEU A 32 1.21 4.46 9.93
C LEU A 32 1.75 5.40 8.83
N ALA A 33 1.28 5.26 7.60
CA ALA A 33 1.62 6.16 6.50
C ALA A 33 0.97 7.56 6.67
N GLN A 34 -0.27 7.63 7.16
CA GLN A 34 -1.06 8.88 7.20
C GLN A 34 -0.57 9.89 8.23
N ASN A 35 0.25 9.47 9.21
CA ASN A 35 0.96 10.37 10.12
C ASN A 35 0.06 11.43 10.78
N ARG A 36 -1.14 11.02 11.18
CA ARG A 36 -2.05 11.90 11.93
C ARG A 36 -1.32 12.41 13.17
N ASN A 37 -1.16 13.74 13.24
CA ASN A 37 -0.51 14.53 14.30
C ASN A 37 1.02 14.74 14.20
N GLN A 38 1.65 14.60 13.02
CA GLN A 38 3.11 14.75 12.90
C GLN A 38 3.90 13.77 13.81
N ARG A 39 3.34 12.59 14.12
CA ARG A 39 3.99 11.57 14.98
C ARG A 39 5.29 11.01 14.39
N LEU A 40 5.41 11.04 13.07
CA LEU A 40 6.61 10.71 12.31
C LEU A 40 7.10 12.01 11.66
N GLN A 41 7.80 12.85 12.42
CA GLN A 41 8.65 13.88 11.83
C GLN A 41 9.98 13.24 11.49
N PHE A 42 10.13 12.86 10.23
CA PHE A 42 11.46 12.63 9.69
C PHE A 42 12.01 13.97 9.22
N ASP A 43 13.20 14.31 9.69
CA ASP A 43 13.94 15.43 9.13
C ASP A 43 14.12 15.20 7.62
N VAL A 44 14.12 16.27 6.82
CA VAL A 44 14.19 16.21 5.34
C VAL A 44 15.47 15.48 4.88
N CYS A 45 16.49 15.45 5.73
CA CYS A 45 17.76 14.76 5.54
C CYS A 45 17.80 13.32 6.10
N SER A 46 16.74 12.83 6.74
CA SER A 46 16.76 11.51 7.36
C SER A 46 16.45 10.40 6.33
N PRO A 47 17.31 9.35 6.21
CA PRO A 47 17.08 8.23 5.29
C PRO A 47 15.87 7.36 5.69
N ASN A 48 15.32 7.57 6.90
CA ASN A 48 14.23 6.76 7.43
C ASN A 48 12.90 6.95 6.66
N GLY A 49 12.66 8.14 6.09
CA GLY A 49 11.46 8.38 5.27
C GLY A 49 11.45 7.53 3.99
N ILE A 50 12.62 7.43 3.34
CA ILE A 50 12.83 6.63 2.13
C ILE A 50 12.70 5.14 2.45
N LEU A 51 13.33 4.68 3.53
CA LEU A 51 13.21 3.29 3.99
C LEU A 51 11.76 2.91 4.32
N LEU A 52 11.01 3.80 4.96
CA LEU A 52 9.60 3.58 5.27
C LEU A 52 8.76 3.52 3.99
N PHE A 53 8.97 4.42 3.05
CA PHE A 53 8.31 4.38 1.74
C PHE A 53 8.59 3.06 1.00
N ARG A 54 9.84 2.57 1.03
CA ARG A 54 10.22 1.29 0.43
C ARG A 54 9.46 0.11 1.05
N GLU A 55 9.33 0.07 2.37
CA GLU A 55 8.55 -0.98 3.05
C GLU A 55 7.05 -0.88 2.71
N LEU A 56 6.48 0.33 2.66
CA LEU A 56 5.10 0.55 2.23
C LEU A 56 4.87 0.08 0.80
N SER A 57 5.79 0.41 -0.11
CA SER A 57 5.75 -0.05 -1.50
C SER A 57 5.78 -1.58 -1.59
N ASN A 58 6.70 -2.24 -0.86
CA ASN A 58 6.76 -3.70 -0.82
C ASN A 58 5.45 -4.32 -0.35
N ILE A 59 4.80 -3.74 0.67
CA ILE A 59 3.49 -4.21 1.16
C ILE A 59 2.41 -4.07 0.08
N ILE A 60 2.34 -2.92 -0.61
CA ILE A 60 1.39 -2.68 -1.70
C ILE A 60 1.61 -3.68 -2.84
N CYS A 61 2.85 -3.88 -3.27
CA CYS A 61 3.19 -4.81 -4.35
C CYS A 61 2.89 -6.26 -3.95
N ALA A 62 3.23 -6.67 -2.73
CA ALA A 62 2.98 -8.02 -2.24
C ALA A 62 1.49 -8.35 -2.12
N TYR A 63 0.69 -7.41 -1.60
CA TYR A 63 -0.77 -7.55 -1.54
C TYR A 63 -1.38 -7.51 -2.94
N GLY A 64 -1.01 -6.50 -3.74
CA GLY A 64 -1.61 -6.24 -5.04
C GLY A 64 -1.40 -7.37 -6.03
N SER A 65 -0.18 -7.91 -6.12
CA SER A 65 0.15 -9.01 -7.03
C SER A 65 -0.69 -10.26 -6.76
N ARG A 66 -0.93 -10.56 -5.48
CA ARG A 66 -1.77 -11.70 -5.06
C ARG A 66 -3.25 -11.39 -5.24
N ASN A 67 -3.67 -10.16 -4.98
CA ASN A 67 -5.05 -9.74 -5.18
C ASN A 67 -5.50 -9.83 -6.65
N LEU A 68 -4.59 -9.57 -7.60
CA LEU A 68 -4.85 -9.76 -9.03
C LEU A 68 -5.12 -11.22 -9.42
N THR A 69 -4.51 -12.18 -8.71
CA THR A 69 -4.66 -13.61 -9.00
C THR A 69 -5.91 -14.25 -8.40
N ILE A 70 -6.60 -13.58 -7.47
CA ILE A 70 -7.81 -14.14 -6.84
C ILE A 70 -9.02 -13.92 -7.76
N ASP A 71 -9.68 -15.01 -8.11
CA ASP A 71 -11.03 -15.02 -8.68
C ASP A 71 -12.06 -15.06 -7.55
N VAL A 72 -12.83 -13.98 -7.39
CA VAL A 72 -13.81 -13.84 -6.31
C VAL A 72 -15.20 -13.68 -6.92
N ASN A 73 -16.16 -14.42 -6.37
CA ASN A 73 -17.56 -14.30 -6.75
C ASN A 73 -18.08 -12.85 -6.54
N LYS A 74 -18.93 -12.35 -7.44
CA LYS A 74 -19.41 -10.94 -7.45
C LYS A 74 -19.98 -10.47 -6.10
N LYS A 75 -20.60 -11.37 -5.33
CA LYS A 75 -21.14 -11.05 -3.99
C LYS A 75 -20.07 -10.70 -2.94
N GLN A 76 -18.86 -11.25 -3.06
CA GLN A 76 -17.75 -11.05 -2.10
C GLN A 76 -16.64 -10.15 -2.66
N MET A 77 -16.71 -9.81 -3.95
CA MET A 77 -15.75 -8.97 -4.65
C MET A 77 -15.49 -7.63 -3.96
N TYR A 78 -16.52 -6.98 -3.41
CA TYR A 78 -16.33 -5.72 -2.70
C TYR A 78 -15.49 -5.88 -1.42
N ALA A 79 -15.81 -6.88 -0.61
CA ALA A 79 -15.15 -7.10 0.68
C ALA A 79 -13.74 -7.67 0.53
N MET A 80 -13.52 -8.57 -0.44
CA MET A 80 -12.24 -9.25 -0.65
C MET A 80 -11.29 -8.51 -1.59
N LYS A 81 -11.82 -7.77 -2.58
CA LYS A 81 -11.01 -7.11 -3.61
C LYS A 81 -11.01 -5.59 -3.42
N LEU A 82 -12.16 -4.95 -3.56
CA LEU A 82 -12.27 -3.48 -3.61
C LEU A 82 -11.82 -2.80 -2.31
N LYS A 83 -12.20 -3.34 -1.14
CA LYS A 83 -11.83 -2.78 0.16
C LYS A 83 -10.31 -2.81 0.42
N GLY A 84 -9.64 -3.87 0.00
CA GLY A 84 -8.19 -3.97 0.12
C GLY A 84 -7.47 -3.03 -0.84
N ILE A 85 -7.97 -2.91 -2.07
CA ILE A 85 -7.43 -1.97 -3.07
C ILE A 85 -7.60 -0.52 -2.60
N SER A 86 -8.76 -0.14 -2.04
CA SER A 86 -8.99 1.21 -1.52
C SER A 86 -8.04 1.56 -0.37
N LEU A 87 -7.68 0.57 0.47
CA LEU A 87 -6.67 0.75 1.51
C LEU A 87 -5.27 0.93 0.93
N CYS A 88 -4.90 0.15 -0.09
CA CYS A 88 -3.62 0.35 -0.80
C CYS A 88 -3.52 1.75 -1.41
N PHE A 89 -4.61 2.27 -1.98
CA PHE A 89 -4.65 3.64 -2.51
C PHE A 89 -4.52 4.69 -1.41
N SER A 90 -5.11 4.43 -0.24
CA SER A 90 -4.99 5.29 0.92
C SER A 90 -3.54 5.31 1.46
N ILE A 91 -2.87 4.15 1.51
CA ILE A 91 -1.45 4.04 1.87
C ILE A 91 -0.59 4.82 0.88
N LEU A 92 -0.78 4.62 -0.43
CA LEU A 92 0.00 5.31 -1.46
C LEU A 92 -0.21 6.83 -1.39
N LYS A 93 -1.47 7.28 -1.27
CA LYS A 93 -1.79 8.71 -1.10
C LYS A 93 -1.09 9.28 0.14
N ALA A 94 -1.18 8.59 1.27
CA ALA A 94 -0.53 9.02 2.51
C ALA A 94 1.00 9.06 2.36
N ALA A 95 1.60 8.08 1.68
CA ALA A 95 3.03 8.02 1.43
C ALA A 95 3.52 9.19 0.55
N LEU A 96 2.71 9.59 -0.45
CA LEU A 96 2.98 10.73 -1.33
C LEU A 96 2.76 12.08 -0.63
N CYS A 97 1.71 12.22 0.18
CA CYS A 97 1.39 13.46 0.89
C CYS A 97 2.22 13.67 2.17
N GLY A 98 2.78 12.60 2.75
CA GLY A 98 3.45 12.63 4.04
C GLY A 98 4.92 13.06 4.02
N ASN A 99 5.41 13.65 2.92
CA ASN A 99 6.82 14.00 2.71
C ASN A 99 7.83 12.83 2.80
N TYR A 100 7.36 11.58 2.71
CA TYR A 100 8.22 10.39 2.70
C TYR A 100 8.77 10.08 1.29
N ALA A 101 8.02 10.49 0.26
CA ALA A 101 8.37 10.29 -1.13
C ALA A 101 9.24 11.44 -1.65
N ASN A 102 10.53 11.49 -1.29
CA ASN A 102 11.45 12.45 -1.89
C ASN A 102 11.85 11.96 -3.30
N PHE A 103 11.04 12.30 -4.31
CA PHE A 103 11.16 11.81 -5.70
C PHE A 103 12.56 11.94 -6.30
N GLY A 104 13.26 13.04 -5.99
CA GLY A 104 14.63 13.25 -6.44
C GLY A 104 15.61 12.23 -5.86
N VAL A 105 15.37 11.78 -4.62
CA VAL A 105 16.23 10.85 -3.91
C VAL A 105 16.02 9.41 -4.40
N PHE A 106 14.78 8.98 -4.66
CA PHE A 106 14.55 7.64 -5.26
C PHE A 106 15.30 7.48 -6.58
N ARG A 107 15.26 8.50 -7.44
CA ARG A 107 15.96 8.47 -8.73
C ARG A 107 17.48 8.56 -8.59
N LEU A 108 17.99 9.33 -7.63
CA LEU A 108 19.43 9.44 -7.36
C LEU A 108 20.03 8.17 -6.75
N TYR A 109 19.26 7.44 -5.95
CA TYR A 109 19.70 6.20 -5.30
C TYR A 109 19.34 4.95 -6.11
N GLY A 110 18.65 5.09 -7.25
CA GLY A 110 18.22 3.97 -8.09
C GLY A 110 17.17 3.07 -7.41
N ASP A 111 16.36 3.62 -6.50
CA ASP A 111 15.34 2.87 -5.78
C ASP A 111 14.03 2.84 -6.57
N GLU A 112 13.70 1.66 -7.10
CA GLU A 112 12.49 1.39 -7.89
C GLU A 112 11.21 1.28 -7.04
N ALA A 113 11.27 1.49 -5.72
CA ALA A 113 10.11 1.37 -4.85
C ALA A 113 8.93 2.23 -5.31
N LEU A 114 9.19 3.45 -5.77
CA LEU A 114 8.12 4.34 -6.25
C LEU A 114 7.51 3.82 -7.55
N ASP A 115 8.34 3.46 -8.52
CA ASP A 115 7.90 2.95 -9.81
C ASP A 115 7.12 1.64 -9.66
N ASN A 116 7.58 0.75 -8.78
CA ASN A 116 6.89 -0.50 -8.45
C ASN A 116 5.52 -0.25 -7.81
N ALA A 117 5.42 0.69 -6.87
CA ALA A 117 4.15 1.05 -6.25
C ALA A 117 3.16 1.64 -7.25
N LEU A 118 3.62 2.54 -8.13
CA LEU A 118 2.80 3.15 -9.18
C LEU A 118 2.36 2.14 -10.25
N ASN A 119 3.25 1.25 -10.67
CA ASN A 119 2.92 0.19 -11.61
C ASN A 119 1.86 -0.77 -11.01
N MET A 120 2.02 -1.14 -9.74
CA MET A 120 1.02 -1.93 -9.02
C MET A 120 -0.31 -1.19 -8.89
N PHE A 121 -0.28 0.10 -8.59
CA PHE A 121 -1.48 0.94 -8.54
C PHE A 121 -2.27 0.89 -9.86
N VAL A 122 -1.59 1.07 -10.99
CA VAL A 122 -2.22 1.03 -12.32
C VAL A 122 -2.81 -0.36 -12.59
N LYS A 123 -2.07 -1.44 -12.31
CA LYS A 123 -2.57 -2.81 -12.49
C LYS A 123 -3.80 -3.10 -11.63
N LEU A 124 -3.83 -2.63 -10.38
CA LEU A 124 -5.00 -2.77 -9.49
C LEU A 124 -6.19 -1.97 -10.01
N LEU A 125 -5.96 -0.74 -10.48
CA LEU A 125 -6.99 0.12 -11.04
C LEU A 125 -7.64 -0.51 -12.29
N LEU A 126 -6.83 -1.07 -13.19
CA LEU A 126 -7.31 -1.76 -14.39
C LEU A 126 -8.02 -3.10 -14.08
N SER A 127 -7.73 -3.72 -12.94
CA SER A 127 -8.41 -4.95 -12.51
C SER A 127 -9.83 -4.72 -11.97
N ILE A 128 -10.24 -3.48 -11.74
CA ILE A 128 -11.58 -3.16 -11.23
C ILE A 128 -12.55 -2.96 -12.42
N PRO A 129 -13.64 -3.75 -12.52
CA PRO A 129 -14.67 -3.52 -13.53
C PRO A 129 -15.35 -2.16 -13.28
N GLN A 130 -15.41 -1.33 -14.32
CA GLN A 130 -15.80 0.09 -14.25
C GLN A 130 -17.20 0.36 -13.67
N GLY A 131 -18.07 -0.66 -13.58
CA GLY A 131 -19.40 -0.55 -12.96
C GLY A 131 -19.39 -0.34 -11.44
N ASP A 132 -18.34 -0.79 -10.74
CA ASP A 132 -18.25 -0.68 -9.27
C ASP A 132 -17.53 0.61 -8.80
N LEU A 133 -16.92 1.36 -9.72
CA LEU A 133 -16.15 2.56 -9.41
C LEU A 133 -17.05 3.78 -9.08
N LEU A 134 -18.29 3.78 -9.59
CA LEU A 134 -19.24 4.89 -9.48
C LEU A 134 -20.03 4.95 -8.18
N VAL A 135 -19.92 3.95 -7.29
CA VAL A 135 -20.78 3.89 -6.10
C VAL A 135 -20.18 4.64 -4.90
N ARG A 136 -18.86 4.85 -4.79
CA ARG A 136 -18.24 5.60 -3.66
C ARG A 136 -16.86 6.22 -3.97
N LEU A 137 -16.81 7.18 -4.89
CA LEU A 137 -15.87 8.32 -4.76
C LEU A 137 -16.61 9.47 -4.07
#